data_AF-A0A2V7VI33-F1
#
_entry.id   AF-A0A2V7VI33-F1
#
_cell.length_a   1.000
_cell.length_b   1.000
_cell.length_c   1.000
_cell.angle_alpha   90.00
_cell.angle_beta   90.00
_cell.angle_gamma   90.00
#
_symmetry.space_group_name_H-M   'P 1'
#
loop_
_entity.id
_entity.type
_entity.pdbx_description
1 polymer ?
#
loop_
_entity_poly.entity_id
_entity_poly.type
_entity_poly.pdbx_seq_one_letter_code
_entity_poly.pdbx_strand_id
1 'polypeptide(L)'
;LEARGLHFRPHFWLSDEWFCPDGVPGMAIPFYLAHPRLCRLEQSQMLEVEGGTREWCLKILRHETGHAIENAYRLRRRRRRQELFGRTSKPYPEYYAPRPYSKSFVLHLDAWYSQSHPDEDFAETFAVWLGPEPEWRTRYAGWPALRKLEYMGELMKELAGQPPLVVSRRKPDLLSRLRRTLRDHYRIKRRHYGLDHPDFYDRDLKRLFSDAPEHAGKPTASGFVSRIRREVRRRVSRWTGEYQYTIDQVLADIVARCRELNLRVAGPEDEAKLEFITLLTVQTMNYLASGRHRVAL
;
A
#
# COMPACT_ATOMS: atom_id res chain seq x y z
N LEU A 1 -21.10 2.46 -11.35
CA LEU A 1 -20.90 2.07 -12.77
C LEU A 1 -22.17 2.30 -13.58
N GLU A 2 -23.29 1.73 -13.16
CA GLU A 2 -24.61 1.90 -13.81
C GLU A 2 -25.04 3.37 -13.95
N ALA A 3 -24.87 4.19 -12.90
CA ALA A 3 -25.11 5.64 -12.97
C ALA A 3 -24.24 6.39 -14.01
N ARG A 4 -23.22 5.74 -14.58
CA ARG A 4 -22.37 6.25 -15.65
C ARG A 4 -22.57 5.49 -16.97
N GLY A 5 -23.64 4.72 -17.12
CA GLY A 5 -24.00 3.99 -18.33
C GLY A 5 -23.15 2.75 -18.62
N LEU A 6 -22.31 2.30 -17.68
CA LEU A 6 -21.47 1.12 -17.87
C LEU A 6 -22.25 -0.16 -17.53
N HIS A 7 -22.45 -1.03 -18.53
CA HIS A 7 -23.14 -2.32 -18.40
C HIS A 7 -22.22 -3.41 -17.82
N PHE A 8 -21.51 -3.08 -16.75
CA PHE A 8 -20.57 -3.97 -16.09
C PHE A 8 -20.86 -4.04 -14.58
N ARG A 9 -21.03 -5.27 -14.08
CA ARG A 9 -21.18 -5.58 -12.67
C ARG A 9 -20.12 -6.64 -12.31
N PRO A 10 -18.99 -6.25 -11.69
CA PRO A 10 -17.98 -7.22 -11.29
C PRO A 10 -18.60 -8.24 -10.32
N HIS A 11 -18.21 -9.50 -10.43
CA HIS A 11 -18.54 -10.50 -9.41
C HIS A 11 -17.47 -10.52 -8.33
N PHE A 12 -17.89 -10.92 -7.13
CA PHE A 12 -17.04 -10.97 -5.95
C PHE A 12 -17.02 -12.38 -5.38
N TRP A 13 -15.90 -12.75 -4.75
CA TRP A 13 -15.80 -13.97 -3.96
C TRP A 13 -14.84 -13.79 -2.79
N LEU A 14 -14.98 -14.61 -1.77
CA LEU A 14 -14.03 -14.62 -0.65
C LEU A 14 -12.77 -15.40 -1.05
N SER A 15 -11.60 -14.87 -0.70
CA SER A 15 -10.27 -15.47 -0.84
C SER A 15 -9.44 -15.19 0.41
N ASP A 16 -8.14 -15.43 0.36
CA ASP A 16 -7.17 -15.02 1.36
C ASP A 16 -6.72 -13.55 1.25
N GLU A 17 -6.69 -12.96 0.05
CA GLU A 17 -6.24 -11.58 -0.19
C GLU A 17 -7.12 -10.83 -1.21
N TRP A 18 -6.93 -9.52 -1.32
CA TRP A 18 -7.51 -8.70 -2.39
C TRP A 18 -6.73 -8.94 -3.68
N PHE A 19 -7.44 -9.23 -4.78
CA PHE A 19 -6.85 -9.22 -6.12
C PHE A 19 -7.90 -9.34 -7.22
N CYS A 20 -7.55 -8.92 -8.42
CA CYS A 20 -8.29 -9.17 -9.65
C CYS A 20 -7.45 -10.07 -10.59
N PRO A 21 -7.79 -11.36 -10.74
CA PRO A 21 -7.00 -12.26 -11.56
C PRO A 21 -7.13 -11.94 -13.05
N ASP A 22 -6.04 -12.12 -13.79
CA ASP A 22 -5.97 -11.85 -15.22
C ASP A 22 -7.07 -12.57 -16.02
N GLY A 23 -7.75 -11.79 -16.88
CA GLY A 23 -8.84 -12.26 -17.72
C GLY A 23 -10.10 -12.65 -16.94
N VAL A 24 -10.23 -12.26 -15.67
CA VAL A 24 -11.44 -12.44 -14.88
C VAL A 24 -12.06 -11.06 -14.58
N PRO A 25 -13.32 -10.82 -15.00
CA PRO A 25 -14.02 -9.56 -14.78
C PRO A 25 -14.67 -9.52 -13.37
N GLY A 26 -13.87 -9.79 -12.34
CA GLY A 26 -14.30 -9.82 -10.94
C GLY A 26 -13.09 -9.82 -10.01
N MET A 27 -13.33 -9.70 -8.71
CA MET A 27 -12.27 -9.56 -7.71
C MET A 27 -12.50 -10.45 -6.47
N ALA A 28 -11.38 -10.89 -5.90
CA ALA A 28 -11.30 -11.56 -4.62
C ALA A 28 -11.38 -10.54 -3.47
N ILE A 29 -12.07 -10.93 -2.40
CA ILE A 29 -12.18 -10.18 -1.15
C ILE A 29 -11.59 -11.06 -0.04
N PRO A 30 -10.68 -10.55 0.80
CA PRO A 30 -10.08 -11.36 1.86
C PRO A 30 -11.10 -11.81 2.90
N PHE A 31 -10.96 -13.06 3.35
CA PHE A 31 -11.86 -13.68 4.32
C PHE A 31 -11.93 -12.92 5.64
N TYR A 32 -10.86 -12.20 6.01
CA TYR A 32 -10.81 -11.53 7.30
C TYR A 32 -11.85 -10.42 7.42
N LEU A 33 -12.29 -9.83 6.30
CA LEU A 33 -13.36 -8.83 6.28
C LEU A 33 -14.76 -9.42 6.46
N ALA A 34 -14.92 -10.74 6.35
CA ALA A 34 -16.23 -11.38 6.43
C ALA A 34 -16.79 -11.45 7.87
N HIS A 35 -15.95 -11.26 8.91
CA HIS A 35 -16.42 -11.37 10.29
C HIS A 35 -15.54 -10.57 11.29
N PRO A 36 -16.12 -9.87 12.29
CA PRO A 36 -15.35 -9.06 13.26
C PRO A 36 -14.28 -9.81 14.07
N ARG A 37 -14.45 -11.12 14.29
CA ARG A 37 -13.43 -11.96 14.93
C ARG A 37 -12.21 -12.18 14.02
N LEU A 38 -12.43 -12.29 12.71
CA LEU A 38 -11.35 -12.45 11.74
C LEU A 38 -10.64 -11.13 11.49
N CYS A 39 -11.35 -9.99 11.47
CA CYS A 39 -10.71 -8.66 11.50
C CYS A 39 -9.79 -8.52 12.72
N ARG A 40 -10.24 -8.94 13.92
CA ARG A 40 -9.40 -8.90 15.12
C ARG A 40 -8.19 -9.82 15.02
N LEU A 41 -8.34 -10.99 14.40
CA LEU A 41 -7.22 -11.88 14.15
C LEU A 41 -6.22 -11.24 13.18
N GLU A 42 -6.67 -10.72 12.04
CA GLU A 42 -5.83 -9.99 11.08
C GLU A 42 -5.08 -8.85 11.76
N GLN A 43 -5.80 -8.01 12.50
CA GLN A 43 -5.23 -6.91 13.28
C GLN A 43 -4.16 -7.38 14.28
N SER A 44 -4.32 -8.57 14.88
CA SER A 44 -3.33 -9.12 15.82
C SER A 44 -2.11 -9.73 15.12
N GLN A 45 -2.29 -10.29 13.92
CA GLN A 45 -1.23 -10.97 13.18
C GLN A 45 -0.43 -10.01 12.30
N MET A 46 -1.10 -8.98 11.77
CA MET A 46 -0.61 -8.07 10.74
C MET A 46 -0.62 -6.59 11.18
N LEU A 47 -1.11 -6.26 12.39
CA LEU A 47 -1.19 -4.89 12.95
C LEU A 47 -2.04 -3.88 12.16
N GLU A 48 -2.73 -4.33 11.13
CA GLU A 48 -3.78 -3.61 10.43
C GLU A 48 -4.80 -4.59 9.85
N VAL A 49 -5.91 -4.05 9.38
CA VAL A 49 -6.91 -4.78 8.61
C VAL A 49 -7.10 -4.01 7.33
N GLU A 50 -6.46 -4.44 6.24
CA GLU A 50 -6.57 -3.79 4.95
C GLU A 50 -8.02 -3.81 4.46
N GLY A 51 -8.59 -2.63 4.22
CA GLY A 51 -10.02 -2.48 3.94
C GLY A 51 -10.93 -2.63 5.17
N GLY A 52 -10.38 -2.57 6.39
CA GLY A 52 -11.15 -2.73 7.64
C GLY A 52 -12.10 -1.57 7.97
N THR A 53 -11.96 -0.43 7.30
CA THR A 53 -12.90 0.69 7.38
C THR A 53 -13.69 0.82 6.08
N ARG A 54 -14.91 1.37 6.15
CA ARG A 54 -15.75 1.59 4.96
C ARG A 54 -15.05 2.41 3.89
N GLU A 55 -14.37 3.49 4.29
CA GLU A 55 -13.66 4.36 3.36
C GLU A 55 -12.54 3.61 2.63
N TRP A 56 -11.70 2.89 3.37
CA TRP A 56 -10.58 2.14 2.80
C TRP A 56 -11.04 0.96 1.95
N CYS A 57 -12.04 0.21 2.41
CA CYS A 57 -12.67 -0.84 1.62
C CYS A 57 -13.18 -0.31 0.27
N LEU A 58 -13.87 0.84 0.28
CA LEU A 58 -14.34 1.47 -0.96
C LEU A 58 -13.19 2.00 -1.82
N LYS A 59 -12.04 2.40 -1.26
CA LYS A 59 -10.86 2.75 -2.05
C LYS A 59 -10.32 1.53 -2.80
N ILE A 60 -10.13 0.41 -2.11
CA ILE A 60 -9.63 -0.84 -2.70
C ILE A 60 -10.64 -1.37 -3.74
N LEU A 61 -11.93 -1.41 -3.41
CA LEU A 61 -12.96 -1.87 -4.35
C LEU A 61 -12.97 -1.06 -5.65
N ARG A 62 -12.73 0.25 -5.61
CA ARG A 62 -12.64 1.07 -6.83
C ARG A 62 -11.40 0.71 -7.66
N HIS A 63 -10.27 0.50 -7.00
CA HIS A 63 -9.03 0.06 -7.62
C HIS A 63 -9.23 -1.30 -8.31
N GLU A 64 -9.70 -2.31 -7.58
CA GLU A 64 -9.96 -3.66 -8.11
C GLU A 64 -11.02 -3.67 -9.21
N THR A 65 -12.01 -2.76 -9.14
CA THR A 65 -12.96 -2.55 -10.23
C THR A 65 -12.28 -2.04 -11.50
N GLY A 66 -11.21 -1.26 -11.38
CA GLY A 66 -10.35 -0.82 -12.48
C GLY A 66 -9.71 -1.99 -13.22
N HIS A 67 -9.11 -2.93 -12.49
CA HIS A 67 -8.60 -4.18 -13.09
C HIS A 67 -9.72 -5.02 -13.72
N ALA A 68 -10.84 -5.16 -13.02
CA ALA A 68 -11.96 -5.99 -13.47
C ALA A 68 -12.59 -5.44 -14.77
N ILE A 69 -12.75 -4.13 -14.90
CA ILE A 69 -13.26 -3.52 -16.14
C ILE A 69 -12.23 -3.62 -17.28
N GLU A 70 -10.94 -3.54 -16.94
CA GLU A 70 -9.87 -3.74 -17.91
C GLU A 70 -9.90 -5.14 -18.54
N ASN A 71 -10.12 -6.15 -17.69
CA ASN A 71 -10.33 -7.53 -18.09
C ASN A 71 -11.61 -7.70 -18.92
N ALA A 72 -12.73 -7.12 -18.44
CA ALA A 72 -14.05 -7.25 -19.06
C ALA A 72 -14.08 -6.77 -20.53
N TYR A 73 -13.36 -5.70 -20.85
CA TYR A 73 -13.34 -5.09 -22.18
C TYR A 73 -12.00 -5.26 -22.93
N ARG A 74 -11.08 -6.08 -22.39
CA ARG A 74 -9.74 -6.35 -22.98
C ARG A 74 -8.94 -5.08 -23.27
N LEU A 75 -9.02 -4.09 -22.38
CA LEU A 75 -8.48 -2.74 -22.62
C LEU A 75 -6.94 -2.71 -22.67
N ARG A 76 -6.27 -3.70 -22.06
CA ARG A 76 -4.80 -3.88 -22.13
C ARG A 76 -4.25 -3.97 -23.56
N ARG A 77 -5.09 -4.37 -24.54
CA ARG A 77 -4.70 -4.47 -25.97
C ARG A 77 -4.79 -3.14 -26.72
N ARG A 78 -5.46 -2.13 -26.17
CA ARG A 78 -5.65 -0.84 -26.85
C ARG A 78 -4.34 -0.06 -26.90
N ARG A 79 -3.98 0.40 -28.10
CA ARG A 79 -2.74 1.13 -28.35
C ARG A 79 -2.61 2.39 -27.49
N ARG A 80 -3.65 3.23 -27.43
CA ARG A 80 -3.66 4.45 -26.62
C ARG A 80 -3.51 4.18 -25.12
N ARG A 81 -4.07 3.07 -24.60
CA ARG A 81 -3.82 2.62 -23.22
C ARG A 81 -2.34 2.32 -23.04
N GLN A 82 -1.74 1.53 -23.94
CA GLN A 82 -0.33 1.16 -23.84
C GLN A 82 0.62 2.37 -23.93
N GLU A 83 0.28 3.37 -24.75
CA GLU A 83 1.05 4.61 -24.87
C GLU A 83 1.02 5.46 -23.59
N LEU A 84 -0.12 5.49 -22.89
CA LEU A 84 -0.30 6.31 -21.68
C LEU A 84 0.19 5.64 -20.39
N PHE A 85 -0.04 4.34 -20.25
CA PHE A 85 0.24 3.60 -19.01
C PHE A 85 1.45 2.65 -19.13
N GLY A 86 1.76 2.20 -20.34
CA GLY A 86 2.73 1.13 -20.60
C GLY A 86 2.07 -0.21 -20.90
N ARG A 87 2.91 -1.24 -21.13
CA ARG A 87 2.45 -2.60 -21.50
C ARG A 87 2.27 -3.47 -20.25
N THR A 88 1.17 -4.21 -20.20
CA THR A 88 0.90 -5.26 -19.19
C THR A 88 1.94 -6.39 -19.19
N SER A 89 2.63 -6.60 -20.32
CA SER A 89 3.69 -7.60 -20.44
C SER A 89 4.99 -7.21 -19.72
N LYS A 90 5.05 -6.01 -19.13
CA LYS A 90 6.15 -5.66 -18.25
C LYS A 90 6.08 -6.63 -17.06
N PRO A 91 7.18 -7.27 -16.66
CA PRO A 91 7.17 -8.08 -15.45
C PRO A 91 6.77 -7.19 -14.26
N TYR A 92 5.88 -7.69 -13.40
CA TYR A 92 5.67 -7.08 -12.09
C TYR A 92 7.03 -7.07 -11.41
N PRO A 93 7.52 -5.89 -10.98
CA PRO A 93 8.70 -5.91 -10.18
C PRO A 93 8.32 -6.65 -8.91
N GLU A 94 9.21 -7.49 -8.38
CA GLU A 94 9.02 -8.02 -7.02
C GLU A 94 8.82 -6.88 -6.01
N TYR A 95 9.21 -5.67 -6.41
CA TYR A 95 9.64 -4.59 -5.57
C TYR A 95 9.90 -3.27 -6.33
N TYR A 96 9.35 -2.13 -5.89
CA TYR A 96 9.54 -0.83 -6.56
C TYR A 96 9.96 0.31 -5.62
N ALA A 97 10.55 1.36 -6.18
CA ALA A 97 10.93 2.59 -5.47
C ALA A 97 10.13 3.77 -6.05
N PRO A 98 9.12 4.29 -5.33
CA PRO A 98 8.29 5.36 -5.84
C PRO A 98 9.08 6.67 -5.97
N ARG A 99 8.66 7.54 -6.88
CA ARG A 99 9.14 8.92 -7.02
C ARG A 99 8.10 9.87 -6.41
N PRO A 100 8.27 10.33 -5.15
CA PRO A 100 7.22 11.00 -4.40
C PRO A 100 6.66 12.28 -5.04
N TYR A 101 7.52 13.02 -5.74
CA TYR A 101 7.18 14.28 -6.39
C TYR A 101 6.75 14.13 -7.85
N SER A 102 6.64 12.90 -8.34
CA SER A 102 6.20 12.65 -9.73
C SER A 102 4.74 13.05 -9.89
N LYS A 103 4.50 14.06 -10.74
CA LYS A 103 3.15 14.50 -11.13
C LYS A 103 2.56 13.67 -12.28
N SER A 104 3.27 12.64 -12.73
CA SER A 104 2.86 11.80 -13.87
C SER A 104 1.86 10.71 -13.50
N PHE A 105 1.56 10.58 -12.22
CA PHE A 105 0.70 9.53 -11.68
C PHE A 105 -0.37 10.13 -10.77
N VAL A 106 -1.51 9.45 -10.69
CA VAL A 106 -2.54 9.79 -9.70
C VAL A 106 -2.17 9.26 -8.33
N LEU A 107 -2.78 9.83 -7.29
CA LEU A 107 -2.65 9.38 -5.90
C LEU A 107 -4.02 8.91 -5.42
N HIS A 108 -4.19 7.61 -5.20
CA HIS A 108 -5.43 7.00 -4.69
C HIS A 108 -5.18 6.05 -3.51
N LEU A 109 -4.48 4.94 -3.75
CA LEU A 109 -3.89 4.13 -2.69
C LEU A 109 -2.57 4.76 -2.23
N ASP A 110 -2.11 4.35 -1.05
CA ASP A 110 -0.87 4.85 -0.45
C ASP A 110 0.36 4.34 -1.26
N ALA A 111 1.58 4.68 -0.82
CA ALA A 111 2.83 4.22 -1.44
C ALA A 111 3.11 4.66 -2.88
N TRP A 112 2.32 5.60 -3.43
CA TRP A 112 2.35 5.89 -4.86
C TRP A 112 2.16 4.60 -5.67
N TYR A 113 1.22 3.75 -5.26
CA TYR A 113 0.99 2.42 -5.82
C TYR A 113 0.81 2.42 -7.34
N SER A 114 0.28 3.50 -7.90
CA SER A 114 0.20 3.78 -9.34
C SER A 114 1.54 3.73 -10.08
N GLN A 115 2.68 3.80 -9.39
CA GLN A 115 4.02 3.71 -9.99
C GLN A 115 4.58 2.27 -10.05
N SER A 116 3.93 1.31 -9.39
CA SER A 116 4.44 -0.05 -9.25
C SER A 116 4.40 -0.81 -10.59
N HIS A 117 3.31 -0.68 -11.34
CA HIS A 117 3.10 -1.37 -12.61
C HIS A 117 2.14 -0.58 -13.53
N PRO A 118 2.27 -0.70 -14.88
CA PRO A 118 1.32 -0.11 -15.83
C PRO A 118 -0.15 -0.45 -15.57
N ASP A 119 -0.42 -1.64 -15.05
CA ASP A 119 -1.78 -2.08 -14.75
C ASP A 119 -2.29 -1.41 -13.45
N GLU A 120 -1.43 -1.23 -12.45
CA GLU A 120 -1.77 -0.46 -11.24
C GLU A 120 -2.00 1.02 -11.54
N ASP A 121 -1.20 1.63 -12.42
CA ASP A 121 -1.41 3.01 -12.88
C ASP A 121 -2.80 3.19 -13.51
N PHE A 122 -3.23 2.21 -14.32
CA PHE A 122 -4.57 2.20 -14.91
C PHE A 122 -5.66 2.05 -13.86
N ALA A 123 -5.54 1.08 -12.95
CA ALA A 123 -6.51 0.80 -11.90
C ALA A 123 -6.67 1.97 -10.92
N GLU A 124 -5.56 2.58 -10.51
CA GLU A 124 -5.54 3.79 -9.67
C GLU A 124 -6.19 4.98 -10.39
N THR A 125 -5.87 5.19 -11.68
CA THR A 125 -6.48 6.26 -12.49
C THR A 125 -7.99 6.06 -12.64
N PHE A 126 -8.42 4.82 -12.87
CA PHE A 126 -9.84 4.47 -12.90
C PHE A 126 -10.51 4.76 -11.55
N ALA A 127 -9.87 4.41 -10.44
CA ALA A 127 -10.41 4.61 -9.11
C ALA A 127 -10.59 6.09 -8.76
N VAL A 128 -9.63 6.95 -9.12
CA VAL A 128 -9.75 8.42 -9.00
C VAL A 128 -10.89 8.94 -9.88
N TRP A 129 -10.95 8.52 -11.14
CA TRP A 129 -12.04 8.92 -12.04
C TRP A 129 -13.41 8.50 -11.52
N LEU A 130 -13.52 7.30 -10.92
CA LEU A 130 -14.76 6.77 -10.33
C LEU A 130 -15.12 7.40 -8.98
N GLY A 131 -14.14 7.95 -8.27
CA GLY A 131 -14.29 8.53 -6.96
C GLY A 131 -15.36 9.65 -6.88
N PRO A 132 -15.91 9.90 -5.68
CA PRO A 132 -16.85 10.98 -5.44
C PRO A 132 -16.18 12.35 -5.29
N GLU A 133 -14.84 12.41 -5.33
CA GLU A 133 -14.08 13.62 -5.03
C GLU A 133 -14.34 14.76 -6.03
N PRO A 134 -14.23 16.02 -5.55
CA PRO A 134 -14.40 17.21 -6.38
C PRO A 134 -13.51 17.14 -7.61
N GLU A 135 -14.07 17.65 -8.70
CA GLU A 135 -13.60 17.54 -10.07
C GLU A 135 -12.09 17.32 -10.21
N TRP A 136 -11.69 16.06 -10.43
CA TRP A 136 -10.28 15.65 -10.55
C TRP A 136 -9.48 16.51 -11.54
N ARG A 137 -10.16 17.18 -12.48
CA ARG A 137 -9.59 18.19 -13.37
C ARG A 137 -8.88 19.31 -12.62
N THR A 138 -9.49 19.82 -11.55
CA THR A 138 -8.93 20.88 -10.72
C THR A 138 -7.76 20.35 -9.89
N ARG A 139 -7.92 19.17 -9.27
CA ARG A 139 -6.88 18.55 -8.43
C ARG A 139 -5.60 18.25 -9.22
N TYR A 140 -5.73 17.78 -10.45
CA TYR A 140 -4.62 17.40 -11.32
C TYR A 140 -4.31 18.45 -12.39
N ALA A 141 -4.80 19.69 -12.24
CA ALA A 141 -4.53 20.77 -13.18
C ALA A 141 -3.01 21.00 -13.34
N GLY A 142 -2.53 21.00 -14.58
CA GLY A 142 -1.11 21.14 -14.91
C GLY A 142 -0.24 19.90 -14.62
N TRP A 143 -0.82 18.79 -14.16
CA TRP A 143 -0.09 17.53 -13.97
C TRP A 143 -0.14 16.68 -15.24
N PRO A 144 0.94 16.01 -15.65
CA PRO A 144 0.89 15.06 -16.76
C PRO A 144 -0.12 13.91 -16.55
N ALA A 145 -0.40 13.53 -15.30
CA ALA A 145 -1.44 12.55 -14.95
C ALA A 145 -2.85 12.94 -15.46
N LEU A 146 -3.12 14.23 -15.67
CA LEU A 146 -4.42 14.71 -16.15
C LEU A 146 -4.80 14.06 -17.49
N ARG A 147 -3.83 13.87 -18.39
CA ARG A 147 -4.05 13.23 -19.70
C ARG A 147 -4.59 11.81 -19.57
N LYS A 148 -4.16 11.08 -18.52
CA LYS A 148 -4.63 9.72 -18.23
C LYS A 148 -6.07 9.74 -17.72
N LEU A 149 -6.43 10.72 -16.90
CA LEU A 149 -7.80 10.91 -16.40
C LEU A 149 -8.77 11.35 -17.51
N GLU A 150 -8.33 12.23 -18.42
CA GLU A 150 -9.09 12.61 -19.61
C GLU A 150 -9.33 11.42 -20.52
N TYR A 151 -8.27 10.65 -20.80
CA TYR A 151 -8.38 9.38 -21.53
C TYR A 151 -9.34 8.40 -20.85
N MET A 152 -9.29 8.27 -19.52
CA MET A 152 -10.22 7.42 -18.77
C MET A 152 -11.67 7.88 -18.95
N GLY A 153 -11.92 9.19 -18.93
CA GLY A 153 -13.23 9.75 -19.18
C GLY A 153 -13.76 9.48 -20.60
N GLU A 154 -12.91 9.65 -21.62
CA GLU A 154 -13.24 9.33 -23.01
C GLU A 154 -13.52 7.84 -23.19
N LEU A 155 -12.64 6.99 -22.64
CA LEU A 155 -12.74 5.54 -22.71
C LEU A 155 -14.04 5.03 -22.08
N MET A 156 -14.38 5.51 -20.88
CA MET A 156 -15.60 5.06 -20.19
C MET A 156 -16.87 5.56 -20.87
N LYS A 157 -16.83 6.71 -21.57
CA LYS A 157 -17.93 7.16 -22.43
C LYS A 157 -18.10 6.26 -23.66
N GLU A 158 -17.01 5.86 -24.29
CA GLU A 158 -17.03 4.94 -25.44
C GLU A 158 -17.61 3.56 -25.06
N LEU A 159 -17.30 3.07 -23.86
CA LEU A 159 -17.81 1.81 -23.35
C LEU A 159 -19.25 1.89 -22.83
N ALA A 160 -19.82 3.09 -22.67
CA ALA A 160 -21.17 3.26 -22.17
C ALA A 160 -22.18 2.60 -23.12
N GLY A 161 -23.11 1.82 -22.57
CA GLY A 161 -24.08 1.02 -23.32
C GLY A 161 -23.53 -0.26 -23.96
N GLN A 162 -22.20 -0.44 -24.01
CA GLN A 162 -21.58 -1.62 -24.63
C GLN A 162 -21.48 -2.79 -23.64
N PRO A 163 -21.85 -4.02 -24.03
CA PRO A 163 -21.71 -5.19 -23.17
C PRO A 163 -20.22 -5.59 -23.02
N PRO A 164 -19.83 -6.20 -21.89
CA PRO A 164 -18.46 -6.69 -21.70
C PRO A 164 -18.13 -7.83 -22.66
N LEU A 165 -16.90 -7.84 -23.17
CA LEU A 165 -16.39 -8.86 -24.08
C LEU A 165 -16.01 -10.16 -23.36
N VAL A 166 -15.68 -10.06 -22.07
CA VAL A 166 -15.33 -11.20 -21.21
C VAL A 166 -16.38 -11.30 -20.12
N VAL A 167 -17.05 -12.46 -20.04
CA VAL A 167 -18.12 -12.75 -19.06
C VAL A 167 -17.76 -13.89 -18.11
N SER A 168 -16.46 -14.22 -18.01
CA SER A 168 -15.97 -15.30 -17.16
C SER A 168 -16.37 -15.08 -15.69
N ARG A 169 -16.85 -16.14 -15.03
CA ARG A 169 -17.17 -16.14 -13.59
C ARG A 169 -16.28 -17.06 -12.76
N ARG A 170 -15.05 -17.30 -13.26
CA ARG A 170 -14.04 -18.04 -12.51
C ARG A 170 -13.77 -17.33 -11.17
N LYS A 171 -13.45 -18.14 -10.16
CA LYS A 171 -13.11 -17.71 -8.80
C LYS A 171 -11.78 -18.37 -8.38
N PRO A 172 -10.65 -17.90 -8.92
CA PRO A 172 -9.33 -18.34 -8.45
C PRO A 172 -9.19 -18.14 -6.95
N ASP A 173 -8.49 -19.06 -6.29
CA ASP A 173 -8.25 -19.05 -4.83
C ASP A 173 -9.49 -18.90 -3.94
N LEU A 174 -10.65 -19.31 -4.46
CA LEU A 174 -11.91 -19.31 -3.72
C LEU A 174 -11.73 -19.92 -2.34
N LEU A 175 -12.16 -19.21 -1.30
CA LEU A 175 -11.97 -19.57 0.11
C LEU A 175 -12.38 -21.01 0.42
N SER A 176 -13.49 -21.51 -0.14
CA SER A 176 -13.96 -22.89 0.09
C SER A 176 -13.08 -23.98 -0.53
N ARG A 177 -12.15 -23.61 -1.41
CA ARG A 177 -11.16 -24.49 -2.05
C ARG A 177 -9.77 -24.38 -1.40
N LEU A 178 -9.55 -23.36 -0.58
CA LEU A 178 -8.30 -23.21 0.17
C LEU A 178 -8.24 -24.26 1.30
N ARG A 179 -7.15 -25.02 1.35
CA ARG A 179 -6.91 -26.05 2.38
C ARG A 179 -5.93 -25.62 3.48
N ARG A 180 -5.39 -24.42 3.38
CA ARG A 180 -4.40 -23.87 4.30
C ARG A 180 -5.07 -23.49 5.63
N THR A 181 -4.45 -23.85 6.75
CA THR A 181 -4.92 -23.43 8.07
C THR A 181 -4.64 -21.93 8.29
N LEU A 182 -5.38 -21.28 9.19
CA LEU A 182 -5.08 -19.88 9.57
C LEU A 182 -3.65 -19.74 10.10
N ARG A 183 -3.16 -20.72 10.86
CA ARG A 183 -1.79 -20.74 11.37
C ARG A 183 -0.76 -20.69 10.23
N ASP A 184 -0.95 -21.52 9.21
CA ASP A 184 -0.06 -21.57 8.06
C ASP A 184 -0.16 -20.31 7.20
N HIS A 185 -1.38 -19.80 6.99
CA HIS A 185 -1.61 -18.55 6.28
C HIS A 185 -0.80 -17.41 6.90
N TYR A 186 -0.97 -17.18 8.21
CA TYR A 186 -0.25 -16.10 8.88
C TYR A 186 1.24 -16.34 8.98
N ARG A 187 1.72 -17.59 9.16
CA ARG A 187 3.16 -17.88 9.10
C ARG A 187 3.78 -17.47 7.77
N ILE A 188 3.14 -17.83 6.65
CA ILE A 188 3.62 -17.49 5.31
C ILE A 188 3.53 -15.99 5.07
N LYS A 189 2.38 -15.37 5.40
CA LYS A 189 2.14 -13.93 5.24
C LYS A 189 3.19 -13.11 5.98
N ARG A 190 3.50 -13.47 7.24
CA ARG A 190 4.56 -12.80 8.00
C ARG A 190 5.94 -12.98 7.38
N ARG A 191 6.32 -14.18 6.96
CA ARG A 191 7.62 -14.37 6.31
C ARG A 191 7.75 -13.54 5.03
N HIS A 192 6.68 -13.45 4.25
CA HIS A 192 6.66 -12.68 3.00
C HIS A 192 6.91 -11.19 3.23
N TYR A 193 6.31 -10.60 4.26
CA TYR A 193 6.51 -9.19 4.61
C TYR A 193 7.77 -8.91 5.46
N GLY A 194 8.64 -9.90 5.67
CA GLY A 194 9.94 -9.71 6.34
C GLY A 194 9.87 -9.53 7.86
N LEU A 195 8.92 -10.16 8.56
CA LEU A 195 8.74 -9.99 10.01
C LEU A 195 9.78 -10.71 10.89
N ASP A 196 10.91 -11.18 10.32
CA ASP A 196 11.84 -12.13 10.96
C ASP A 196 13.30 -11.62 11.16
N HIS A 197 13.69 -10.36 10.84
CA HIS A 197 15.11 -9.95 10.86
C HIS A 197 15.45 -8.53 11.38
N PRO A 198 16.15 -8.38 12.53
CA PRO A 198 16.76 -7.13 13.01
C PRO A 198 18.25 -7.03 12.64
N ASP A 199 18.85 -5.82 12.68
CA ASP A 199 20.29 -5.52 12.91
C ASP A 199 20.96 -4.54 11.92
N PHE A 200 20.55 -3.26 11.86
CA PHE A 200 21.33 -2.24 11.10
C PHE A 200 21.25 -0.77 11.61
N TYR A 201 21.19 -0.51 12.94
CA TYR A 201 20.75 0.82 13.45
C TYR A 201 21.76 1.64 14.29
N ASP A 202 22.87 1.07 14.75
CA ASP A 202 23.68 1.65 15.84
C ASP A 202 24.25 3.04 15.55
N ARG A 203 24.88 3.20 14.38
CA ARG A 203 25.60 4.44 14.04
C ARG A 203 24.66 5.63 14.00
N ASP A 204 23.46 5.42 13.47
CA ASP A 204 22.51 6.51 13.26
C ASP A 204 21.71 6.79 14.55
N LEU A 205 21.48 5.77 15.39
CA LEU A 205 20.95 5.97 16.75
C LEU A 205 21.90 6.75 17.66
N LYS A 206 23.22 6.55 17.54
CA LYS A 206 24.24 7.31 18.29
C LYS A 206 24.47 8.74 17.79
N ARG A 207 23.93 9.09 16.63
CA ARG A 207 23.91 10.48 16.14
C ARG A 207 22.72 11.26 16.67
N LEU A 208 21.57 10.59 16.79
CA LEU A 208 20.31 11.16 17.26
C LEU A 208 20.21 11.20 18.80
N PHE A 209 20.73 10.16 19.45
CA PHE A 209 20.76 10.01 20.90
C PHE A 209 22.21 9.88 21.36
N SER A 210 22.44 9.96 22.68
CA SER A 210 23.80 9.92 23.23
C SER A 210 23.93 8.96 24.42
N ASP A 211 25.07 8.28 24.50
CA ASP A 211 25.52 7.46 25.63
C ASP A 211 26.51 8.23 26.54
N ALA A 212 26.73 9.53 26.30
CA ALA A 212 27.67 10.34 27.08
C ALA A 212 27.24 10.47 28.57
N PRO A 213 28.18 10.38 29.54
CA PRO A 213 27.88 10.43 30.96
C PRO A 213 27.12 11.69 31.41
N GLU A 214 27.39 12.83 30.77
CA GLU A 214 26.72 14.12 31.00
C GLU A 214 25.21 14.11 30.70
N HIS A 215 24.70 13.10 30.00
CA HIS A 215 23.28 12.92 29.72
C HIS A 215 22.62 11.79 30.51
N ALA A 216 23.31 11.18 31.48
CA ALA A 216 22.77 10.07 32.28
C ALA A 216 21.45 10.40 33.00
N GLY A 217 21.25 11.67 33.39
CA GLY A 217 20.02 12.17 34.01
C GLY A 217 18.88 12.48 33.05
N LYS A 218 19.10 12.41 31.73
CA LYS A 218 18.08 12.70 30.71
C LYS A 218 17.17 11.48 30.44
N PRO A 219 15.97 11.69 29.86
CA PRO A 219 15.07 10.61 29.49
C PRO A 219 15.74 9.57 28.59
N THR A 220 15.34 8.31 28.75
CA THR A 220 15.84 7.22 27.91
C THR A 220 15.33 7.37 26.48
N ALA A 221 16.20 7.12 25.50
CA ALA A 221 15.81 7.12 24.09
C ALA A 221 14.71 6.08 23.82
N SER A 222 14.78 4.91 24.46
CA SER A 222 13.76 3.86 24.34
C SER A 222 12.39 4.28 24.89
N GLY A 223 12.35 5.00 26.01
CA GLY A 223 11.13 5.57 26.59
C GLY A 223 10.54 6.67 25.71
N PHE A 224 11.38 7.56 25.21
CA PHE A 224 11.00 8.61 24.26
C PHE A 224 10.37 8.03 22.98
N VAL A 225 11.06 7.08 22.33
CA VAL A 225 10.57 6.43 21.09
C VAL A 225 9.26 5.68 21.35
N SER A 226 9.13 4.98 22.48
CA SER A 226 7.89 4.27 22.84
C SER A 226 6.70 5.22 22.98
N ARG A 227 6.91 6.41 23.53
CA ARG A 227 5.87 7.44 23.71
C ARG A 227 5.36 8.02 22.39
N ILE A 228 6.27 8.28 21.45
CA ILE A 228 5.93 8.86 20.13
C ILE A 228 5.54 7.82 19.07
N ARG A 229 5.72 6.52 19.37
CA ARG A 229 5.57 5.37 18.46
C ARG A 229 4.33 5.43 17.57
N ARG A 230 3.14 5.63 18.17
CA ARG A 230 1.85 5.59 17.44
C ARG A 230 1.73 6.73 16.42
N GLU A 231 2.18 7.91 16.78
CA GLU A 231 2.12 9.09 15.92
C GLU A 231 3.13 8.95 14.78
N VAL A 232 4.38 8.62 15.12
CA VAL A 232 5.48 8.46 14.18
C VAL A 232 5.18 7.34 13.18
N ARG A 233 4.68 6.19 13.63
CA ARG A 233 4.28 5.08 12.75
C ARG A 233 3.25 5.49 11.72
N ARG A 234 2.18 6.18 12.13
CA ARG A 234 1.14 6.67 11.21
C ARG A 234 1.71 7.66 10.21
N ARG A 235 2.59 8.55 10.67
CA ARG A 235 3.20 9.58 9.84
C ARG A 235 4.13 8.95 8.81
N VAL A 236 5.04 8.08 9.23
CA VAL A 236 5.99 7.39 8.34
C VAL A 236 5.24 6.44 7.39
N SER A 237 4.22 5.72 7.84
CA SER A 237 3.40 4.85 6.97
C SER A 237 2.73 5.65 5.87
N ARG A 238 2.15 6.82 6.19
CA ARG A 238 1.56 7.73 5.19
C ARG A 238 2.58 8.24 4.17
N TRP A 239 3.84 8.46 4.58
CA TRP A 239 4.89 9.05 3.74
C TRP A 239 5.73 8.02 2.99
N THR A 240 5.84 6.80 3.49
CA THR A 240 6.59 5.72 2.84
C THR A 240 5.67 4.80 2.05
N GLY A 241 4.38 4.78 2.41
CA GLY A 241 3.42 3.83 1.85
C GLY A 241 3.51 2.43 2.44
N GLU A 242 4.41 2.23 3.39
CA GLU A 242 4.65 0.94 3.99
C GLU A 242 3.56 0.55 4.98
N TYR A 243 3.32 -0.76 5.07
CA TYR A 243 2.50 -1.36 6.11
C TYR A 243 2.95 -0.85 7.48
N GLN A 244 1.97 -0.45 8.31
CA GLN A 244 2.29 0.08 9.64
C GLN A 244 3.11 -0.93 10.46
N TYR A 245 2.95 -2.22 10.17
CA TYR A 245 3.72 -3.30 10.76
C TYR A 245 5.22 -3.19 10.52
N THR A 246 5.66 -3.00 9.27
CA THR A 246 7.09 -2.93 8.90
C THR A 246 7.75 -1.80 9.68
N ILE A 247 7.06 -0.67 9.78
CA ILE A 247 7.51 0.48 10.55
C ILE A 247 7.49 0.19 12.06
N ASP A 248 6.48 -0.53 12.56
CA ASP A 248 6.40 -0.94 13.96
C ASP A 248 7.53 -1.90 14.34
N GLN A 249 7.99 -2.78 13.43
CA GLN A 249 9.17 -3.62 13.67
C GLN A 249 10.46 -2.83 13.72
N VAL A 250 10.70 -1.97 12.72
CA VAL A 250 11.85 -1.06 12.74
C VAL A 250 11.84 -0.23 14.03
N LEU A 251 10.66 0.22 14.49
CA LEU A 251 10.50 0.90 15.78
C LEU A 251 10.77 -0.02 16.99
N ALA A 252 10.39 -1.30 16.96
CA ALA A 252 10.66 -2.26 18.04
C ALA A 252 12.15 -2.56 18.15
N ASP A 253 12.81 -2.81 17.03
CA ASP A 253 14.26 -3.06 16.94
C ASP A 253 15.05 -1.84 17.37
N ILE A 254 14.65 -0.65 16.94
CA ILE A 254 15.23 0.61 17.42
C ILE A 254 15.06 0.75 18.92
N VAL A 255 13.88 0.45 19.48
CA VAL A 255 13.65 0.54 20.94
C VAL A 255 14.53 -0.44 21.70
N ALA A 256 14.64 -1.68 21.22
CA ALA A 256 15.53 -2.70 21.80
C ALA A 256 16.98 -2.23 21.75
N ARG A 257 17.44 -1.75 20.60
CA ARG A 257 18.83 -1.32 20.43
C ARG A 257 19.16 -0.06 21.22
N CYS A 258 18.23 0.88 21.35
CA CYS A 258 18.36 2.03 22.25
C CYS A 258 18.53 1.62 23.72
N ARG A 259 17.91 0.51 24.16
CA ARG A 259 18.12 -0.02 25.51
C ARG A 259 19.50 -0.64 25.65
N GLU A 260 19.90 -1.46 24.69
CA GLU A 260 21.21 -2.14 24.69
C GLU A 260 22.38 -1.15 24.69
N LEU A 261 22.25 -0.06 23.94
CA LEU A 261 23.25 1.01 23.87
C LEU A 261 23.11 2.05 24.99
N ASN A 262 22.16 1.90 25.92
CA ASN A 262 21.87 2.83 27.02
C ASN A 262 21.74 4.31 26.58
N LEU A 263 21.07 4.53 25.44
CA LEU A 263 20.99 5.85 24.81
C LEU A 263 20.01 6.79 25.53
N ARG A 264 20.34 8.08 25.52
CA ARG A 264 19.62 9.18 26.17
C ARG A 264 19.25 10.26 25.16
N VAL A 265 18.13 10.95 25.41
CA VAL A 265 17.71 12.11 24.60
C VAL A 265 18.60 13.31 24.95
N ALA A 266 19.53 13.65 24.07
CA ALA A 266 20.56 14.66 24.35
C ALA A 266 20.08 16.12 24.14
N GLY A 267 19.09 16.34 23.26
CA GLY A 267 18.55 17.66 22.92
C GLY A 267 17.08 17.88 23.32
N PRO A 268 16.45 18.98 22.86
CA PRO A 268 15.02 19.22 23.01
C PRO A 268 14.17 18.09 22.39
N GLU A 269 13.08 17.70 23.05
CA GLU A 269 12.27 16.56 22.59
C GLU A 269 11.60 16.78 21.22
N ASP A 270 11.20 18.01 20.90
CA ASP A 270 10.55 18.33 19.61
C ASP A 270 11.53 18.20 18.43
N GLU A 271 12.78 18.61 18.63
CA GLU A 271 13.86 18.45 17.65
C GLU A 271 14.24 16.97 17.49
N ALA A 272 14.46 16.27 18.61
CA ALA A 272 14.71 14.84 18.60
C ALA A 272 13.59 14.04 17.92
N LYS A 273 12.33 14.49 18.02
CA LYS A 273 11.18 13.86 17.35
C LYS A 273 11.22 14.06 15.84
N LEU A 274 11.53 15.26 15.37
CA LEU A 274 11.64 15.56 13.93
C LEU A 274 12.81 14.79 13.29
N GLU A 275 13.96 14.79 13.96
CA GLU A 275 15.12 14.02 13.53
C GLU A 275 14.86 12.52 13.59
N PHE A 276 14.14 12.03 14.61
CA PHE A 276 13.72 10.63 14.68
C PHE A 276 12.77 10.24 13.56
N ILE A 277 11.81 11.08 13.20
CA ILE A 277 10.92 10.83 12.05
C ILE A 277 11.73 10.77 10.76
N THR A 278 12.71 11.66 10.61
CA THR A 278 13.60 11.69 9.44
C THR A 278 14.46 10.43 9.39
N LEU A 279 15.09 10.08 10.51
CA LEU A 279 15.85 8.85 10.68
C LEU A 279 14.98 7.65 10.37
N LEU A 280 13.81 7.51 11.01
CA LEU A 280 12.92 6.38 10.78
C LEU A 280 12.45 6.32 9.34
N THR A 281 12.18 7.45 8.68
CA THR A 281 11.83 7.47 7.26
C THR A 281 13.00 6.98 6.41
N VAL A 282 14.21 7.51 6.62
CA VAL A 282 15.43 7.10 5.92
C VAL A 282 15.78 5.64 6.20
N GLN A 283 15.61 5.18 7.44
CA GLN A 283 15.87 3.79 7.83
C GLN A 283 14.81 2.85 7.30
N THR A 284 13.55 3.24 7.31
CA THR A 284 12.48 2.50 6.63
C THR A 284 12.85 2.37 5.15
N MET A 285 13.32 3.44 4.50
CA MET A 285 13.76 3.42 3.10
C MET A 285 15.08 2.64 2.85
N ASN A 286 16.04 2.68 3.78
CA ASN A 286 17.34 2.01 3.67
C ASN A 286 17.28 0.52 3.99
N TYR A 287 16.45 0.15 4.97
CA TYR A 287 16.06 -1.24 5.24
C TYR A 287 15.56 -1.89 3.94
N LEU A 288 14.74 -1.16 3.19
CA LEU A 288 14.25 -1.57 1.86
C LEU A 288 15.34 -1.56 0.76
N ALA A 289 16.32 -0.63 0.81
CA ALA A 289 17.37 -0.47 -0.21
C ALA A 289 18.55 -1.46 -0.06
N SER A 290 18.81 -2.01 1.13
CA SER A 290 19.96 -2.88 1.46
C SER A 290 19.96 -4.28 0.83
N GLY A 291 19.05 -4.54 -0.12
CA GLY A 291 18.92 -5.84 -0.77
C GLY A 291 18.13 -6.89 0.02
N ARG A 292 17.67 -6.56 1.25
CA ARG A 292 16.72 -7.35 2.06
C ARG A 292 15.25 -6.94 1.89
N HIS A 293 14.99 -6.37 0.71
CA HIS A 293 13.75 -6.48 -0.04
C HIS A 293 12.82 -5.28 0.01
N ARG A 294 12.29 -4.97 -1.17
CA ARG A 294 11.77 -3.69 -1.61
C ARG A 294 10.20 -3.73 -1.44
N VAL A 295 9.36 -2.84 -1.99
CA VAL A 295 7.87 -2.90 -1.73
C VAL A 295 7.24 -4.13 -2.42
N ALA A 296 6.89 -5.17 -1.66
CA ALA A 296 6.28 -6.39 -2.22
C ALA A 296 4.98 -6.09 -2.96
N LEU A 297 4.84 -6.62 -4.18
CA LEU A 297 3.60 -6.69 -4.96
C LEU A 297 2.89 -8.02 -4.70
#